data_AF-H8KAU9-F1
#
_entry.id   AF-H8KAU9-F1
#
_cell.length_a   1.000
_cell.length_b   1.000
_cell.length_c   1.000
_cell.angle_alpha   90.00
_cell.angle_beta   90.00
_cell.angle_gamma   90.00
#
_symmetry.space_group_name_H-M   'P 1'
#
loop_
_entity.id
_entity.type
_entity.pdbx_description
1 polymer ?
#
loop_
_entity_poly.entity_id
_entity_poly.type
_entity_poly.pdbx_seq_one_letter_code
_entity_poly.pdbx_strand_id
1 'polypeptide(L)' 'MHSSFELDEEKNKINIGKHNVSFYEAQKAFLDIKRITLQGVDHSIIL' A
#
# COMPACT_ATOMS: atom_id res chain seq x y z
N MET A 1 23.20 4.58 -2.83
CA MET A 1 22.34 3.41 -3.10
C MET A 1 20.94 3.94 -3.35
N HIS A 2 20.57 4.15 -4.61
CA HIS A 2 19.24 4.66 -4.98
C HIS A 2 18.31 3.46 -5.08
N SER A 3 17.50 3.22 -4.05
CA SER A 3 16.43 2.21 -4.12
C SER A 3 15.28 2.86 -4.91
N SER A 4 15.35 2.80 -6.24
CA SER A 4 14.18 3.08 -7.06
C SER A 4 13.25 1.88 -6.93
N PHE A 5 12.28 1.98 -6.03
CA PHE A 5 11.15 1.07 -6.02
C PHE A 5 10.39 1.32 -7.33
N GLU A 6 10.52 0.41 -8.30
CA GLU A 6 9.80 0.53 -9.57
C GLU A 6 8.34 0.17 -9.32
N LEU A 7 7.52 1.21 -9.11
CA LEU A 7 6.08 1.08 -9.13
C LEU A 7 5.64 1.00 -10.59
N ASP A 8 5.07 -0.14 -10.96
CA ASP A 8 4.40 -0.36 -12.24
C ASP A 8 3.24 0.64 -12.40
N GLU A 9 3.32 1.50 -13.42
CA GLU A 9 2.34 2.55 -13.69
C GLU A 9 0.96 2.01 -14.04
N GLU A 10 0.87 0.88 -14.74
CA GLU A 10 -0.41 0.25 -15.08
C GLU A 10 -1.10 -0.29 -13.83
N LYS A 11 -0.33 -0.89 -12.91
CA LYS A 11 -0.87 -1.27 -11.60
C LYS A 11 -1.33 -0.06 -10.79
N ASN A 12 -0.61 1.06 -10.87
CA ASN A 12 -1.03 2.29 -10.19
C ASN A 12 -2.35 2.83 -10.76
N LYS A 13 -2.55 2.81 -12.09
CA LYS A 13 -3.83 3.17 -12.72
C LYS A 13 -4.98 2.28 -12.23
N ILE A 14 -4.76 0.96 -12.17
CA ILE A 14 -5.75 0.01 -11.66
C ILE A 14 -6.05 0.29 -10.17
N ASN A 15 -5.03 0.59 -9.36
CA ASN A 15 -5.20 0.92 -7.95
C ASN A 15 -6.03 2.19 -7.75
N ILE A 16 -5.74 3.24 -8.52
CA ILE A 16 -6.53 4.48 -8.51
C ILE A 16 -7.98 4.17 -8.88
N GLY A 17 -8.24 3.36 -9.90
CA GLY A 17 -9.59 2.95 -10.26
C GLY A 17 -10.35 2.19 -9.15
N LYS A 18 -9.65 1.33 -8.40
CA LYS A 18 -10.26 0.51 -7.33
C LYS A 18 -10.42 1.24 -6.00
N HIS A 19 -9.49 2.13 -5.66
CA HIS A 19 -9.32 2.66 -4.31
C HIS A 19 -9.27 4.20 -4.26
N ASN A 20 -9.30 4.87 -5.42
CA ASN A 20 -9.23 6.32 -5.57
C ASN A 20 -7.99 6.96 -4.91
N VAL A 21 -6.89 6.22 -4.86
CA VAL A 21 -5.61 6.67 -4.30
C VAL A 21 -4.45 6.09 -5.12
N SER A 22 -3.38 6.86 -5.31
CA SER A 22 -2.17 6.35 -5.98
C SER A 22 -1.26 5.61 -4.99
N PHE A 23 -0.37 4.75 -5.49
CA PHE A 23 0.65 4.12 -4.65
C PHE A 23 1.55 5.13 -3.93
N TYR A 24 1.90 6.22 -4.61
CA TYR A 24 2.71 7.31 -4.06
C TYR A 24 2.04 8.05 -2.90
N GLU A 25 0.71 8.18 -2.94
CA GLU A 25 -0.04 8.74 -1.82
C GLU A 25 -0.26 7.69 -0.71
N ALA A 26 -0.63 6.46 -1.08
CA ALA A 26 -0.90 5.38 -0.14
C ALA A 26 0.32 5.06 0.74
N GLN A 27 1.54 5.10 0.20
CA GLN A 27 2.76 4.82 0.98
C GLN A 27 2.97 5.81 2.14
N LYS A 28 2.44 7.05 2.05
CA LYS A 28 2.59 8.05 3.10
C LYS A 28 1.89 7.62 4.39
N ALA A 29 0.88 6.75 4.32
CA ALA A 29 0.21 6.20 5.51
C ALA A 29 1.18 5.42 6.41
N PHE A 30 2.23 4.80 5.86
CA PHE A 30 3.24 4.11 6.67
C PHE A 30 4.16 5.05 7.44
N LEU A 31 4.30 6.28 6.96
CA LEU A 31 5.12 7.34 7.56
C LEU A 31 4.34 8.18 8.58
N ASP A 32 3.02 8.02 8.67
CA ASP A 32 2.20 8.73 9.64
C ASP A 32 2.54 8.25 11.07
N ILE A 33 2.97 9.19 11.91
CA ILE A 33 3.30 8.95 13.33
C ILE A 33 2.05 8.47 14.09
N LYS A 34 0.85 8.86 13.65
CA LYS A 34 -0.43 8.46 14.23
C LYS A 34 -1.08 7.28 13.49
N ARG A 35 -0.34 6.55 12.65
CA ARG A 35 -0.85 5.38 11.93
C ARG A 35 -1.49 4.37 12.90
N ILE A 36 -2.60 3.78 12.48
CA ILE A 36 -3.26 2.70 13.20
C ILE A 36 -2.87 1.39 12.55
N THR A 37 -2.23 0.49 13.31
CA THR A 37 -1.93 -0.87 12.86
C THR A 37 -3.04 -1.80 13.33
N LEU A 38 -3.76 -2.40 12.38
CA LEU A 38 -4.74 -3.45 12.66
C LEU A 38 -4.10 -4.81 12.40
N GLN A 39 -4.10 -5.68 13.40
CA GLN A 39 -3.70 -7.07 13.23
C GLN A 39 -4.88 -7.84 12.61
N GLY A 40 -4.76 -8.24 11.35
CA GLY A 40 -5.73 -9.11 10.70
C GLY A 40 -5.61 -10.53 11.22
N VAL A 41 -6.49 -10.94 12.14
CA VAL A 41 -6.49 -12.31 12.70
C VAL A 41 -7.09 -13.36 11.75
N ASP A 42 -7.82 -12.93 10.71
CA ASP A 42 -8.61 -13.84 9.86
C ASP A 42 -7.87 -14.37 8.62
N HIS A 43 -6.72 -13.79 8.25
CA HIS A 43 -5.94 -14.20 7.07
C HIS A 43 -4.78 -15.16 7.39
N SER A 44 -4.64 -15.60 8.63
CA SER A 44 -3.62 -16.56 9.07
C SER A 44 -4.17 -17.99 9.24
N ILE A 45 -5.26 -18.34 8.55
CA ILE A 45 -5.62 -19.76 8.40
C ILE A 45 -4.58 -20.39 7.48
N ILE A 46 -3.51 -20.89 8.10
CA ILE A 46 -2.64 -21.90 7.51
C ILE A 46 -3.52 -23.16 7.39
N LEU A 47 -4.00 -23.44 6.18
CA LEU A 47 -4.45 -24.77 5.79
C LEU A 47 -3.24 -25.58 5.32
#